data_AF-A0A959M5J2-F1
#
_entry.id   AF-A0A959M5J2-F1
#
_cell.length_a   1.000
_cell.length_b   1.000
_cell.length_c   1.000
_cell.angle_alpha   90.00
_cell.angle_beta   90.00
_cell.angle_gamma   90.00
#
_symmetry.space_group_name_H-M   'P 1'
#
loop_
_entity.id
_entity.type
_entity.pdbx_description
1 polymer ?
#
loop_
_entity_poly.entity_id
_entity_poly.type
_entity_poly.pdbx_seq_one_letter_code
_entity_poly.pdbx_strand_id
1 'polypeptide(L)'
;MYYHEKLEDGTVIGLHDGSQETREVPEIEYYVYHEQIAKREHPTIRGHIISGQNKGWPIQAIEHAKIRTALISNYRVHSKEHFFGGEDFPKTWEKRQAKIDASERFSPPGTIGYYFGLTVDAALDESLYYAGGRDNLEKDNSKLILAHRTFFEDILYLAPVLPAVWHHLKLPDIPVWEMFISIMNPNTSNEITDAIGIWAREFGFKGIIFPSARYGQQLEDFISSPGLDRFPILNFVEIGSHLCEQGVAIQFTLAALAGGLKGRKPEKPPAIVYSEPNLVIFDELAVAGKDRPVFYGIYNLNEAELVKERDGREGLKHQILYAYDQDEITLFVDGPKYKYLLKVPR
;
A
#
# COMPACT_ATOMS: atom_id res chain seq x y z
N MET A 1 -2.00 -11.19 18.14
CA MET A 1 -3.43 -11.08 17.77
C MET A 1 -3.46 -10.95 16.26
N TYR A 2 -3.86 -12.02 15.57
CA TYR A 2 -4.00 -12.04 14.11
C TYR A 2 -5.29 -11.29 13.75
N TYR A 3 -5.21 -10.38 12.77
CA TYR A 3 -6.38 -9.69 12.27
C TYR A 3 -7.15 -10.66 11.37
N HIS A 4 -8.44 -10.82 11.65
CA HIS A 4 -9.36 -11.60 10.82
C HIS A 4 -10.46 -10.64 10.36
N GLU A 5 -10.52 -10.39 9.05
CA GLU A 5 -11.61 -9.61 8.42
C GLU A 5 -12.95 -10.29 8.71
N LYS A 6 -13.99 -9.51 9.06
CA LYS A 6 -15.33 -10.01 9.39
C LYS A 6 -16.30 -9.92 8.21
N LEU A 7 -15.82 -10.21 7.00
CA LEU A 7 -16.69 -10.29 5.82
C LEU A 7 -17.61 -11.52 6.01
N GLU A 8 -18.92 -11.30 6.08
CA GLU A 8 -19.93 -12.37 6.30
C GLU A 8 -19.83 -13.51 5.27
N ASP A 9 -20.29 -14.68 5.69
CA ASP A 9 -20.13 -16.00 5.06
C ASP A 9 -20.64 -16.11 3.60
N GLY A 10 -21.43 -15.14 3.13
CA GLY A 10 -21.95 -15.08 1.75
C GLY A 10 -21.07 -14.32 0.76
N THR A 11 -19.89 -13.84 1.17
CA THR A 11 -19.16 -12.81 0.44
C THR A 11 -17.94 -13.32 -0.34
N VAL A 12 -17.59 -14.59 -0.16
CA VAL A 12 -16.57 -15.28 -0.96
C VAL A 12 -17.27 -15.98 -2.12
N ILE A 13 -17.25 -15.34 -3.29
CA ILE A 13 -17.99 -15.77 -4.48
C ILE A 13 -17.26 -16.91 -5.23
N GLY A 14 -15.97 -17.11 -4.93
CA GLY A 14 -15.27 -18.28 -5.48
C GLY A 14 -13.84 -18.43 -5.03
N LEU A 15 -13.38 -19.69 -5.04
CA LEU A 15 -11.96 -20.05 -4.98
C LEU A 15 -11.46 -20.37 -6.38
N HIS A 16 -10.32 -19.80 -6.72
CA HIS A 16 -9.59 -20.15 -7.92
C HIS A 16 -8.16 -20.57 -7.55
N ASP A 17 -7.79 -21.79 -7.89
CA ASP A 17 -6.45 -22.35 -7.68
C ASP A 17 -5.78 -22.82 -8.99
N GLY A 18 -6.36 -22.44 -10.13
CA GLY A 18 -5.90 -22.81 -11.47
C GLY A 18 -6.05 -24.30 -11.82
N SER A 19 -6.48 -25.15 -10.89
CA SER A 19 -6.61 -26.60 -11.06
C SER A 19 -8.05 -27.08 -11.21
N GLN A 20 -9.03 -26.29 -10.76
CA GLN A 20 -10.46 -26.59 -10.83
C GLN A 20 -11.25 -25.42 -11.43
N GLU A 21 -12.45 -25.72 -11.95
CA GLU A 21 -13.44 -24.68 -12.24
C GLU A 21 -13.78 -23.93 -10.94
N THR A 22 -13.96 -22.61 -11.05
CA THR A 22 -14.33 -21.79 -9.90
C THR A 22 -15.60 -22.33 -9.27
N ARG A 23 -15.59 -22.49 -7.95
CA ARG A 23 -16.78 -22.89 -7.18
C ARG A 23 -16.94 -22.02 -5.95
N GLU A 24 -18.19 -21.92 -5.50
CA GLU A 24 -18.48 -21.43 -4.15
C GLU A 24 -17.74 -22.30 -3.13
N VAL A 25 -17.08 -21.64 -2.17
CA VAL A 25 -16.33 -22.31 -1.12
C VAL A 25 -17.09 -22.16 0.20
N PRO A 26 -17.45 -23.28 0.84
CA PRO A 26 -18.02 -23.24 2.18
C PRO A 26 -17.07 -22.52 3.14
N GLU A 27 -17.64 -21.69 4.01
CA GLU A 27 -16.94 -20.95 5.05
C GLU A 27 -15.93 -21.80 5.84
N ILE A 28 -16.30 -23.04 6.19
CA ILE A 28 -15.44 -23.97 6.92
C ILE A 28 -14.16 -24.32 6.14
N GLU A 29 -14.26 -24.48 4.82
CA GLU A 29 -13.12 -24.79 3.97
C GLU A 29 -12.19 -23.57 3.85
N TYR A 30 -12.77 -22.38 3.75
CA TYR A 30 -12.05 -21.12 3.82
C TYR A 30 -11.27 -20.97 5.13
N TYR A 31 -11.91 -21.20 6.29
CA TYR A 31 -11.25 -21.10 7.60
C TYR A 31 -10.16 -22.16 7.78
N VAL A 32 -10.40 -23.39 7.34
CA VAL A 32 -9.39 -24.45 7.39
C VAL A 32 -8.16 -24.06 6.56
N TYR A 33 -8.35 -23.50 5.37
CA TYR A 33 -7.24 -23.00 4.56
C TYR A 33 -6.52 -21.83 5.26
N HIS A 34 -7.27 -20.86 5.78
CA HIS A 34 -6.70 -19.71 6.50
C HIS A 34 -5.86 -20.17 7.70
N GLU A 35 -6.37 -21.10 8.50
CA GLU A 35 -5.62 -21.69 9.61
C GLU A 35 -4.39 -22.48 9.16
N GLN A 36 -4.47 -23.23 8.05
CA GLN A 36 -3.32 -23.98 7.53
C GLN A 36 -2.21 -23.05 7.07
N ILE A 37 -2.57 -21.96 6.39
CA ILE A 37 -1.64 -20.91 5.99
C ILE A 37 -1.08 -20.22 7.24
N ALA A 38 -1.92 -19.79 8.18
CA ALA A 38 -1.50 -19.17 9.45
C ALA A 38 -0.58 -20.07 10.31
N LYS A 39 -0.81 -21.38 10.32
CA LYS A 39 0.07 -22.35 11.02
C LYS A 39 1.42 -22.51 10.32
N ARG A 40 1.47 -22.36 8.99
CA ARG A 40 2.71 -22.30 8.20
C ARG A 40 3.40 -20.94 8.28
N GLU A 41 2.73 -19.92 8.82
CA GLU A 41 3.23 -18.54 8.98
C GLU A 41 4.12 -18.34 10.23
N HIS A 42 4.46 -19.38 10.98
CA HIS A 42 5.45 -19.27 12.07
C HIS A 42 6.87 -18.98 11.52
N PRO A 43 7.61 -18.01 12.10
CA PRO A 43 8.42 -17.09 11.30
C PRO A 43 9.87 -17.53 11.10
N THR A 44 10.35 -17.36 9.88
CA THR A 44 11.70 -16.81 9.64
C THR A 44 11.63 -15.59 8.73
N ILE A 45 10.75 -14.63 9.04
CA ILE A 45 10.84 -13.29 8.46
C ILE A 45 11.68 -12.45 9.43
N ARG A 46 12.93 -12.19 9.04
CA ARG A 46 13.89 -11.41 9.81
C ARG A 46 13.55 -9.92 9.69
N GLY A 47 12.58 -9.46 10.48
CA GLY A 47 12.33 -8.04 10.74
C GLY A 47 13.43 -7.40 11.61
N HIS A 48 14.71 -7.67 11.33
CA HIS A 48 15.81 -7.01 12.01
C HIS A 48 15.95 -5.59 11.45
N ILE A 49 15.57 -4.66 12.32
CA ILE A 49 15.82 -3.20 12.36
C ILE A 49 16.94 -2.78 11.40
N ILE A 50 16.61 -1.97 10.39
CA ILE A 50 17.59 -1.21 9.61
C ILE A 50 18.03 -0.03 10.51
N SER A 51 18.95 -0.29 11.45
CA SER A 51 19.59 0.76 12.24
C SER A 51 20.90 1.18 11.58
N GLY A 52 20.88 2.33 10.91
CA GLY A 52 22.09 3.03 10.46
C GLY A 52 22.74 2.53 9.17
N GLN A 53 23.54 3.39 8.56
CA GLN A 53 24.46 3.06 7.45
C GLN A 53 25.55 2.09 7.95
N ASN A 54 25.20 0.83 8.14
CA ASN A 54 26.14 -0.22 8.51
C ASN A 54 26.88 -0.76 7.27
N LYS A 55 27.90 -1.60 7.50
CA LYS A 55 28.55 -2.38 6.44
C LYS A 55 27.51 -3.27 5.75
N GLY A 56 27.11 -2.92 4.53
CA GLY A 56 26.09 -3.65 3.76
C GLY A 56 24.96 -2.77 3.22
N TRP A 57 24.89 -1.50 3.62
CA TRP A 57 23.96 -0.53 3.01
C TRP A 57 24.38 -0.19 1.57
N PRO A 58 23.44 0.00 0.61
CA PRO A 58 21.98 -0.10 0.74
C PRO A 58 21.42 -1.53 0.60
N ILE A 59 22.21 -2.50 0.13
CA ILE A 59 21.76 -3.84 -0.27
C ILE A 59 21.08 -4.60 0.88
N GLN A 60 21.69 -4.59 2.07
CA GLN A 60 21.13 -5.29 3.22
C GLN A 60 19.76 -4.73 3.64
N ALA A 61 19.58 -3.41 3.55
CA ALA A 61 18.31 -2.77 3.84
C ALA A 61 17.23 -3.23 2.83
N ILE A 62 17.60 -3.32 1.56
CA ILE A 62 16.73 -3.80 0.47
C ILE A 62 16.36 -5.28 0.68
N GLU A 63 17.32 -6.14 1.00
CA GLU A 63 17.05 -7.57 1.24
C GLU A 63 16.09 -7.77 2.43
N HIS A 64 16.26 -6.97 3.48
CA HIS A 64 15.38 -6.99 4.65
C HIS A 64 13.98 -6.41 4.37
N ALA A 65 13.78 -5.74 3.24
CA ALA A 65 12.50 -5.19 2.82
C ALA A 65 11.63 -6.18 2.02
N LYS A 66 12.14 -7.39 1.74
CA LYS A 66 11.35 -8.51 1.22
C LYS A 66 10.37 -8.95 2.28
N ILE A 67 9.11 -8.58 2.07
CA ILE A 67 8.01 -8.89 2.95
C ILE A 67 7.07 -9.89 2.29
N ARG A 68 6.27 -10.54 3.14
CA ARG A 68 5.10 -11.30 2.75
C ARG A 68 3.86 -10.59 3.29
N THR A 69 2.80 -10.52 2.49
CA THR A 69 1.51 -10.00 2.94
C THR A 69 0.76 -11.04 3.75
N ALA A 70 -0.11 -10.60 4.66
CA ALA A 70 -1.08 -11.45 5.32
C ALA A 70 -2.10 -11.98 4.29
N LEU A 71 -2.73 -13.12 4.60
CA LEU A 71 -3.87 -13.64 3.86
C LEU A 71 -5.14 -12.85 4.20
N ILE A 72 -5.24 -11.65 3.63
CA ILE A 72 -6.36 -10.71 3.81
C ILE A 72 -6.72 -10.07 2.47
N SER A 73 -7.84 -9.34 2.41
CA SER A 73 -8.34 -8.77 1.15
C SER A 73 -7.56 -7.54 0.74
N ASN A 74 -7.27 -7.46 -0.55
CA ASN A 74 -6.85 -6.25 -1.26
C ASN A 74 -8.00 -5.85 -2.20
N TYR A 75 -8.17 -4.56 -2.46
CA TYR A 75 -9.35 -4.04 -3.16
C TYR A 75 -9.01 -3.41 -4.48
N ARG A 76 -9.95 -3.48 -5.40
CA ARG A 76 -9.87 -2.77 -6.67
C ARG A 76 -11.25 -2.31 -7.11
N VAL A 77 -11.38 -1.05 -7.49
CA VAL A 77 -12.57 -0.60 -8.22
C VAL A 77 -12.41 -0.94 -9.70
N HIS A 78 -13.45 -1.53 -10.30
CA HIS A 78 -13.42 -1.96 -11.69
C HIS A 78 -14.77 -1.80 -12.39
N SER A 79 -14.76 -1.70 -13.72
CA SER A 79 -16.00 -1.73 -14.52
C SER A 79 -16.66 -3.11 -14.48
N LYS A 80 -17.97 -3.14 -14.19
CA LYS A 80 -18.80 -4.35 -14.13
C LYS A 80 -18.87 -5.12 -15.43
N GLU A 81 -18.79 -4.44 -16.56
CA GLU A 81 -18.80 -5.07 -17.90
C GLU A 81 -17.65 -6.07 -18.13
N HIS A 82 -16.65 -6.10 -17.25
CA HIS A 82 -15.52 -7.02 -17.30
C HIS A 82 -15.66 -8.22 -16.36
N PHE A 83 -16.81 -8.38 -15.68
CA PHE A 83 -16.98 -9.44 -14.68
C PHE A 83 -18.28 -10.20 -14.87
N PHE A 84 -18.17 -11.53 -14.96
CA PHE A 84 -19.24 -12.45 -14.62
C PHE A 84 -19.00 -13.07 -13.24
N GLY A 85 -17.71 -13.21 -12.85
CA GLY A 85 -17.24 -13.57 -11.51
C GLY A 85 -15.86 -12.94 -11.21
N GLY A 86 -15.39 -13.03 -9.96
CA GLY A 86 -14.15 -12.36 -9.54
C GLY A 86 -12.89 -12.92 -10.19
N GLU A 87 -12.91 -14.21 -10.54
CA GLU A 87 -11.88 -14.92 -11.30
C GLU A 87 -11.68 -14.40 -12.73
N ASP A 88 -12.58 -13.56 -13.23
CA ASP A 88 -12.42 -12.92 -14.53
C ASP A 88 -11.45 -11.74 -14.45
N PHE A 89 -11.07 -11.29 -13.25
CA PHE A 89 -10.11 -10.20 -13.07
C PHE A 89 -8.81 -10.40 -13.87
N PRO A 90 -8.08 -11.53 -13.73
CA PRO A 90 -6.84 -11.73 -14.46
C PRO A 90 -7.11 -11.81 -15.97
N LYS A 91 -8.18 -12.48 -16.39
CA LYS A 91 -8.56 -12.67 -17.81
C LYS A 91 -8.92 -11.36 -18.50
N THR A 92 -9.61 -10.46 -17.80
CA THR A 92 -10.00 -9.15 -18.35
C THR A 92 -8.89 -8.12 -18.26
N TRP A 93 -7.90 -8.36 -17.41
CA TRP A 93 -6.59 -7.73 -17.50
C TRP A 93 -5.85 -8.10 -18.80
N GLU A 94 -6.16 -9.25 -19.41
CA GLU A 94 -5.58 -9.73 -20.68
C GLU A 94 -6.02 -8.95 -21.94
N LYS A 95 -6.67 -7.77 -21.82
CA LYS A 95 -6.52 -6.70 -22.84
C LYS A 95 -5.09 -6.14 -22.79
N ARG A 96 -4.13 -7.06 -22.87
CA ARG A 96 -2.75 -7.02 -22.40
C ARG A 96 -1.97 -5.92 -23.08
N GLN A 97 -2.21 -5.71 -24.37
CA GLN A 97 -1.45 -4.75 -25.17
C GLN A 97 -1.71 -3.31 -24.73
N ALA A 98 -2.97 -2.92 -24.48
CA ALA A 98 -3.28 -1.56 -24.04
C ALA A 98 -2.69 -1.23 -22.65
N LYS A 99 -2.54 -2.23 -21.77
CA LYS A 99 -1.90 -2.08 -20.47
C LYS A 99 -0.38 -2.13 -20.55
N ILE A 100 0.18 -3.02 -21.38
CA ILE A 100 1.61 -3.05 -21.71
C ILE A 100 2.07 -1.73 -22.35
N ASP A 101 1.22 -1.10 -23.15
CA ASP A 101 1.53 0.14 -23.86
C ASP A 101 1.30 1.38 -22.97
N ALA A 102 0.60 1.24 -21.85
CA ALA A 102 0.37 2.32 -20.90
C ALA A 102 1.59 2.52 -19.99
N SER A 103 1.98 3.78 -19.77
CA SER A 103 2.91 4.13 -18.69
C SER A 103 2.12 4.26 -17.40
N GLU A 104 2.08 3.19 -16.60
CA GLU A 104 1.50 3.19 -15.26
C GLU A 104 2.64 3.26 -14.22
N ARG A 105 2.43 3.95 -13.10
CA ARG A 105 3.48 4.12 -12.07
C ARG A 105 4.00 2.77 -11.61
N PHE A 106 5.32 2.56 -11.64
CA PHE A 106 5.96 1.28 -11.30
C PHE A 106 5.71 0.15 -12.30
N SER A 107 5.07 0.42 -13.43
CA SER A 107 4.86 -0.52 -14.53
C SER A 107 5.02 0.23 -15.87
N PRO A 108 6.27 0.55 -16.27
CA PRO A 108 6.53 1.24 -17.54
C PRO A 108 6.08 0.42 -18.75
N PRO A 109 6.02 1.06 -19.94
CA PRO A 109 5.68 0.37 -21.16
C PRO A 109 6.55 -0.87 -21.40
N GLY A 110 5.94 -1.96 -21.84
CA GLY A 110 6.60 -3.27 -21.96
C GLY A 110 6.46 -4.16 -20.72
N THR A 111 5.91 -3.66 -19.62
CA THR A 111 5.69 -4.41 -18.37
C THR A 111 4.22 -4.44 -17.98
N ILE A 112 3.87 -5.30 -17.02
CA ILE A 112 2.51 -5.38 -16.45
C ILE A 112 2.60 -5.21 -14.93
N GLY A 113 1.63 -4.49 -14.39
CA GLY A 113 1.37 -4.36 -12.96
C GLY A 113 -0.13 -4.57 -12.70
N TYR A 114 -0.45 -5.30 -11.63
CA TYR A 114 -1.82 -5.46 -11.14
C TYR A 114 -1.98 -4.61 -9.89
N TYR A 115 -2.82 -3.58 -9.98
CA TYR A 115 -2.95 -2.56 -8.93
C TYR A 115 -4.13 -2.83 -8.02
N PHE A 116 -3.87 -2.77 -6.73
CA PHE A 116 -4.85 -2.89 -5.66
C PHE A 116 -4.62 -1.79 -4.62
N GLY A 117 -5.71 -1.28 -4.04
CA GLY A 117 -5.65 -0.65 -2.73
C GLY A 117 -5.55 -1.73 -1.67
N LEU A 118 -4.72 -1.53 -0.64
CA LEU A 118 -4.75 -2.44 0.51
C LEU A 118 -6.06 -2.25 1.32
N THR A 119 -6.71 -1.12 1.14
CA THR A 119 -7.90 -0.68 1.88
C THR A 119 -8.99 -0.35 0.86
N VAL A 120 -10.26 -0.38 1.27
CA VAL A 120 -11.35 0.08 0.38
C VAL A 120 -11.17 1.56 0.04
N ASP A 121 -10.80 2.39 1.02
CA ASP A 121 -10.48 3.82 0.83
C ASP A 121 -9.38 4.00 -0.23
N ALA A 122 -8.30 3.23 -0.13
CA ALA A 122 -7.20 3.24 -1.09
C ALA A 122 -7.68 2.97 -2.52
N ALA A 123 -8.53 1.95 -2.70
CA ALA A 123 -9.06 1.57 -4.00
C ALA A 123 -10.05 2.59 -4.57
N LEU A 124 -10.95 3.12 -3.73
CA LEU A 124 -11.91 4.16 -4.11
C LEU A 124 -11.19 5.42 -4.58
N ASP A 125 -10.22 5.85 -3.79
CA ASP A 125 -9.55 7.11 -4.05
C ASP A 125 -8.62 7.02 -5.29
N GLU A 126 -8.00 5.87 -5.59
CA GLU A 126 -7.27 5.65 -6.86
C GLU A 126 -8.25 5.76 -8.03
N SER A 127 -9.42 5.15 -7.89
CA SER A 127 -10.47 5.24 -8.91
C SER A 127 -10.97 6.66 -9.12
N LEU A 128 -11.13 7.46 -8.05
CA LEU A 128 -11.56 8.86 -8.14
C LEU A 128 -10.55 9.68 -8.93
N TYR A 129 -9.26 9.49 -8.63
CA TYR A 129 -8.18 10.20 -9.29
C TYR A 129 -8.16 9.92 -10.80
N TYR A 130 -8.15 8.65 -11.20
CA TYR A 130 -8.11 8.28 -12.62
C TYR A 130 -9.42 8.56 -13.38
N ALA A 131 -10.54 8.73 -12.67
CA ALA A 131 -11.79 9.24 -13.24
C ALA A 131 -11.81 10.77 -13.40
N GLY A 132 -10.71 11.47 -13.08
CA GLY A 132 -10.60 12.93 -13.20
C GLY A 132 -11.21 13.70 -12.03
N GLY A 133 -11.45 13.06 -10.89
CA GLY A 133 -11.82 13.69 -9.61
C GLY A 133 -13.19 14.40 -9.58
N ARG A 134 -14.04 14.20 -10.60
CA ARG A 134 -15.30 14.96 -10.77
C ARG A 134 -16.57 14.14 -10.59
N ASP A 135 -16.47 12.81 -10.64
CA ASP A 135 -17.64 11.95 -10.53
C ASP A 135 -17.84 11.48 -9.10
N ASN A 136 -19.08 11.57 -8.63
CA ASN A 136 -19.51 10.94 -7.39
C ASN A 136 -19.55 9.42 -7.63
N LEU A 137 -18.40 8.76 -7.48
CA LEU A 137 -18.22 7.32 -7.71
C LEU A 137 -19.28 6.47 -6.98
N GLU A 138 -19.77 6.92 -5.84
CA GLU A 138 -20.83 6.23 -5.07
C GLU A 138 -22.11 5.98 -5.88
N LYS A 139 -22.33 6.74 -6.96
CA LYS A 139 -23.50 6.61 -7.84
C LYS A 139 -23.20 5.91 -9.17
N ASP A 140 -21.95 5.54 -9.42
CA ASP A 140 -21.57 4.86 -10.66
C ASP A 140 -21.91 3.37 -10.60
N ASN A 141 -23.15 3.06 -11.01
CA ASN A 141 -23.65 1.69 -11.09
C ASN A 141 -22.89 0.81 -12.11
N SER A 142 -22.04 1.39 -12.97
CA SER A 142 -21.21 0.65 -13.91
C SER A 142 -19.94 0.09 -13.26
N LYS A 143 -19.66 0.43 -12.00
CA LYS A 143 -18.47 0.03 -11.25
C LYS A 143 -18.80 -0.90 -10.09
N LEU A 144 -17.83 -1.75 -9.75
CA LEU A 144 -17.86 -2.66 -8.61
C LEU A 144 -16.58 -2.53 -7.79
N ILE A 145 -16.61 -3.05 -6.57
CA ILE A 145 -15.43 -3.31 -5.75
C ILE A 145 -15.12 -4.79 -5.86
N LEU A 146 -13.92 -5.11 -6.31
CA LEU A 146 -13.34 -6.44 -6.25
C LEU A 146 -12.51 -6.54 -4.97
N ALA A 147 -12.84 -7.47 -4.08
CA ALA A 147 -11.96 -7.93 -3.02
C ALA A 147 -11.19 -9.16 -3.53
N HIS A 148 -9.87 -9.03 -3.61
CA HIS A 148 -8.91 -10.06 -3.99
C HIS A 148 -8.14 -10.49 -2.74
N ARG A 149 -8.46 -11.66 -2.22
CA ARG A 149 -7.87 -12.18 -0.99
C ARG A 149 -6.89 -13.30 -1.31
N THR A 150 -5.63 -13.02 -1.09
CA THR A 150 -4.52 -13.97 -1.14
C THR A 150 -3.34 -13.43 -0.33
N PHE A 151 -2.26 -14.19 -0.22
CA PHE A 151 -0.99 -13.71 0.30
C PHE A 151 0.05 -13.62 -0.83
N PHE A 152 0.83 -12.56 -0.84
CA PHE A 152 1.94 -12.38 -1.77
C PHE A 152 3.27 -12.44 -1.02
N GLU A 153 4.28 -13.01 -1.66
CA GLU A 153 5.64 -13.13 -1.13
C GLU A 153 6.60 -12.27 -1.94
N ASP A 154 7.78 -12.00 -1.40
CA ASP A 154 8.82 -11.17 -2.03
C ASP A 154 8.30 -9.79 -2.49
N ILE A 155 7.41 -9.20 -1.71
CA ILE A 155 6.91 -7.85 -1.96
C ILE A 155 7.91 -6.84 -1.40
N LEU A 156 8.17 -5.76 -2.13
CA LEU A 156 8.96 -4.65 -1.64
C LEU A 156 8.07 -3.73 -0.84
N TYR A 157 8.34 -3.58 0.46
CA TYR A 157 7.76 -2.47 1.21
C TYR A 157 8.58 -1.20 0.96
N LEU A 158 8.22 -0.40 -0.04
CA LEU A 158 9.09 0.66 -0.56
C LEU A 158 9.44 1.71 0.50
N ALA A 159 8.44 2.16 1.23
CA ALA A 159 8.54 3.37 2.01
C ALA A 159 9.60 3.36 3.15
N PRO A 160 9.75 2.33 4.00
CA PRO A 160 10.83 2.28 4.98
C PRO A 160 12.24 2.15 4.37
N VAL A 161 12.34 1.77 3.09
CA VAL A 161 13.63 1.59 2.39
C VAL A 161 13.81 2.51 1.20
N LEU A 162 12.93 3.50 1.04
CA LEU A 162 12.97 4.42 -0.09
C LEU A 162 14.34 5.07 -0.25
N PRO A 163 15.03 5.56 0.82
CA PRO A 163 16.38 6.11 0.68
C PRO A 163 17.42 5.11 0.21
N ALA A 164 17.30 3.83 0.61
CA ALA A 164 18.21 2.78 0.19
C ALA A 164 18.02 2.46 -1.31
N VAL A 165 16.77 2.33 -1.75
CA VAL A 165 16.40 2.16 -3.17
C VAL A 165 16.87 3.37 -3.99
N TRP A 166 16.61 4.58 -3.50
CA TRP A 166 16.98 5.83 -4.14
C TRP A 166 18.49 5.94 -4.37
N HIS A 167 19.27 5.61 -3.34
CA HIS A 167 20.73 5.56 -3.43
C HIS A 167 21.22 4.47 -4.38
N HIS A 168 20.61 3.28 -4.33
CA HIS A 168 20.98 2.16 -5.21
C HIS A 168 20.76 2.51 -6.69
N LEU A 169 19.67 3.23 -6.99
CA LEU A 169 19.37 3.75 -8.32
C LEU A 169 20.24 4.96 -8.73
N LYS A 170 21.10 5.46 -7.84
CA LYS A 170 21.95 6.65 -8.05
C LYS A 170 21.14 7.89 -8.43
N LEU A 171 19.94 8.03 -7.85
CA LEU A 171 19.11 9.22 -8.01
C LEU A 171 19.71 10.42 -7.24
N PRO A 172 19.36 11.68 -7.59
CA PRO A 172 19.90 12.87 -6.94
C PRO A 172 19.71 12.86 -5.42
N ASP A 173 20.72 13.23 -4.65
CA ASP A 173 20.64 13.27 -3.19
C ASP A 173 19.74 14.42 -2.74
N ILE A 174 18.55 14.08 -2.25
CA ILE A 174 17.52 15.01 -1.78
C ILE A 174 17.00 14.54 -0.42
N PRO A 175 16.43 15.42 0.40
CA PRO A 175 15.78 15.02 1.64
C PRO A 175 14.73 13.92 1.45
N VAL A 176 14.62 12.99 2.41
CA VAL A 176 13.69 11.84 2.33
C VAL A 176 12.23 12.26 2.05
N TRP A 177 11.77 13.38 2.62
CA TRP A 177 10.43 13.89 2.36
C TRP A 177 10.24 14.32 0.89
N GLU A 178 11.26 14.85 0.21
CA GLU A 178 11.22 15.18 -1.22
C GLU A 178 11.21 13.93 -2.10
N MET A 179 11.86 12.84 -1.66
CA MET A 179 11.76 11.54 -2.31
C MET A 179 10.31 11.04 -2.31
N PHE A 180 9.61 11.16 -1.17
CA PHE A 180 8.19 10.81 -1.07
C PHE A 180 7.31 11.68 -1.99
N ILE A 181 7.54 12.99 -2.05
CA ILE A 181 6.81 13.86 -3.00
C ILE A 181 7.02 13.41 -4.43
N SER A 182 8.25 13.02 -4.80
CA SER A 182 8.58 12.62 -6.17
C SER A 182 7.81 11.39 -6.62
N ILE A 183 7.54 10.44 -5.71
CA ILE A 183 6.74 9.24 -6.01
C ILE A 183 5.23 9.44 -5.78
N MET A 184 4.83 10.42 -4.95
CA MET A 184 3.43 10.67 -4.60
C MET A 184 2.74 11.76 -5.44
N ASN A 185 3.50 12.68 -6.05
CA ASN A 185 2.89 13.78 -6.78
C ASN A 185 2.38 13.27 -8.13
N PRO A 186 1.07 13.34 -8.42
CA PRO A 186 0.52 12.86 -9.68
C PRO A 186 1.09 13.58 -10.91
N ASN A 187 1.59 14.82 -10.73
CA ASN A 187 2.15 15.64 -11.80
C ASN A 187 3.65 15.38 -12.03
N THR A 188 4.32 14.56 -11.21
CA THR A 188 5.69 14.16 -11.52
C THR A 188 5.70 13.13 -12.65
N SER A 189 6.70 13.25 -13.53
CA SER A 189 6.98 12.22 -14.54
C SER A 189 7.12 10.86 -13.88
N ASN A 190 6.56 9.81 -14.51
CA ASN A 190 6.64 8.45 -14.00
C ASN A 190 8.07 7.88 -14.04
N GLU A 191 9.06 8.59 -14.62
CA GLU A 191 10.46 8.15 -14.73
C GLU A 191 11.04 7.55 -13.45
N ILE A 192 10.83 8.20 -12.29
CA ILE A 192 11.35 7.71 -11.01
C ILE A 192 10.60 6.45 -10.58
N THR A 193 9.27 6.45 -10.65
CA THR A 193 8.46 5.27 -10.28
C THR A 193 8.72 4.10 -11.21
N ASP A 194 8.97 4.36 -12.50
CA ASP A 194 9.26 3.36 -13.52
C ASP A 194 10.65 2.76 -13.31
N ALA A 195 11.65 3.58 -13.00
CA ALA A 195 12.98 3.11 -12.62
C ALA A 195 12.92 2.21 -11.37
N ILE A 196 12.15 2.59 -10.35
CA ILE A 196 11.92 1.77 -9.15
C ILE A 196 11.20 0.46 -9.53
N GLY A 197 10.19 0.52 -10.39
CA GLY A 197 9.42 -0.63 -10.84
C GLY A 197 10.26 -1.67 -11.60
N ILE A 198 11.08 -1.21 -12.55
CA ILE A 198 12.01 -2.07 -13.30
C ILE A 198 13.02 -2.69 -12.34
N TRP A 199 13.65 -1.85 -11.51
CA TRP A 199 14.65 -2.31 -10.56
C TRP A 199 14.09 -3.35 -9.58
N ALA A 200 12.87 -3.16 -9.06
CA ALA A 200 12.24 -4.12 -8.16
C ALA A 200 12.06 -5.49 -8.84
N ARG A 201 11.64 -5.51 -10.11
CA ARG A 201 11.53 -6.76 -10.90
C ARG A 201 12.89 -7.43 -11.10
N GLU A 202 13.91 -6.66 -11.46
CA GLU A 202 15.29 -7.16 -11.65
C GLU A 202 15.90 -7.72 -10.36
N PHE A 203 15.53 -7.15 -9.20
CA PHE A 203 15.93 -7.64 -7.87
C PHE A 203 15.12 -8.83 -7.37
N GLY A 204 14.19 -9.33 -8.19
CA GLY A 204 13.35 -10.48 -7.89
C GLY A 204 12.22 -10.20 -6.89
N PHE A 205 11.80 -8.93 -6.76
CA PHE A 205 10.55 -8.63 -6.06
C PHE A 205 9.36 -8.93 -6.97
N LYS A 206 8.30 -9.47 -6.37
CA LYS A 206 7.05 -9.84 -7.05
C LYS A 206 5.99 -8.74 -7.05
N GLY A 207 6.28 -7.63 -6.38
CA GLY A 207 5.40 -6.47 -6.30
C GLY A 207 5.95 -5.42 -5.35
N ILE A 208 5.25 -4.30 -5.24
CA ILE A 208 5.65 -3.16 -4.41
C ILE A 208 4.43 -2.66 -3.64
N ILE A 209 4.58 -2.46 -2.33
CA ILE A 209 3.68 -1.64 -1.53
C ILE A 209 4.21 -0.21 -1.54
N PHE A 210 3.38 0.72 -1.97
CA PHE A 210 3.76 2.11 -2.22
C PHE A 210 2.69 3.11 -1.75
N PRO A 211 3.10 4.35 -1.45
CA PRO A 211 2.18 5.48 -1.29
C PRO A 211 1.21 5.63 -2.45
N SER A 212 -0.07 5.91 -2.22
CA SER A 212 -0.89 6.50 -3.26
C SER A 212 -0.34 7.83 -3.78
N ALA A 213 -0.43 8.02 -5.11
CA ALA A 213 0.05 9.20 -5.82
C ALA A 213 -0.95 10.37 -5.77
N ARG A 214 -1.14 10.94 -4.58
CA ARG A 214 -2.14 12.00 -4.34
C ARG A 214 -1.62 13.28 -3.71
N TYR A 215 -0.30 13.43 -3.62
CA TYR A 215 0.25 14.66 -3.08
C TYR A 215 -0.14 15.86 -3.96
N GLY A 216 -0.90 16.81 -3.41
CA GLY A 216 -1.37 18.00 -4.13
C GLY A 216 -2.73 17.86 -4.84
N GLN A 217 -3.59 16.89 -4.48
CA GLN A 217 -4.91 16.76 -5.11
C GLN A 217 -5.98 17.64 -4.46
N GLN A 218 -5.99 17.77 -3.13
CA GLN A 218 -6.81 18.76 -2.45
C GLN A 218 -6.03 20.09 -2.38
N LEU A 219 -6.73 21.23 -2.33
CA LEU A 219 -6.11 22.55 -2.12
C LEU A 219 -5.27 22.57 -0.83
N GLU A 220 -5.65 21.74 0.13
CA GLU A 220 -4.96 21.46 1.37
C GLU A 220 -3.81 20.45 1.26
N ASP A 221 -3.50 19.91 0.09
CA ASP A 221 -2.30 19.06 -0.08
C ASP A 221 -1.12 19.82 -0.69
N PHE A 222 -1.34 21.07 -1.14
CA PHE A 222 -0.28 21.90 -1.71
C PHE A 222 0.61 22.52 -0.61
N ILE A 223 1.94 22.33 -0.74
CA ILE A 223 2.91 23.19 -0.04
C ILE A 223 2.85 24.59 -0.67
N SER A 224 2.35 25.56 0.09
CA SER A 224 2.48 26.98 -0.25
C SER A 224 3.91 27.44 0.06
N SER A 225 4.75 27.55 -0.97
CA SER A 225 6.08 28.17 -0.85
C SER A 225 5.95 29.62 -0.30
N PRO A 226 6.83 30.07 0.63
CA PRO A 226 8.09 29.47 1.07
C PRO A 226 8.01 28.72 2.41
N GLY A 227 6.81 28.47 2.95
CA GLY A 227 6.62 27.73 4.20
C GLY A 227 6.46 26.24 3.95
N LEU A 228 7.35 25.41 4.52
CA LEU A 228 7.16 23.96 4.65
C LEU A 228 6.08 23.68 5.71
N ASP A 229 4.87 24.19 5.47
CA ASP A 229 3.72 24.10 6.38
C ASP A 229 3.04 22.72 6.29
N ARG A 230 3.52 21.82 5.43
CA ARG A 230 2.98 20.47 5.23
C ARG A 230 4.10 19.46 4.97
N PHE A 231 4.04 18.28 5.58
CA PHE A 231 4.91 17.15 5.28
C PHE A 231 4.09 15.97 4.73
N PRO A 232 4.52 15.35 3.61
CA PRO A 232 3.92 14.10 3.16
C PRO A 232 4.29 12.99 4.14
N ILE A 233 3.29 12.26 4.62
CA ILE A 233 3.48 11.08 5.44
C ILE A 233 2.58 10.00 4.89
N LEU A 234 3.11 8.81 4.65
CA LEU A 234 2.20 7.74 4.25
C LEU A 234 1.28 7.43 5.43
N ASN A 235 0.04 7.08 5.12
CA ASN A 235 -0.80 6.39 6.07
C ASN A 235 -0.22 4.97 6.20
N PHE A 236 0.89 4.86 6.95
CA PHE A 236 1.61 3.62 7.21
C PHE A 236 0.85 2.65 8.10
N VAL A 237 -0.29 3.11 8.56
CA VAL A 237 -1.04 2.56 9.64
C VAL A 237 -1.66 1.22 9.26
N GLU A 238 -2.31 1.15 8.11
CA GLU A 238 -3.02 -0.06 7.72
C GLU A 238 -2.08 -1.12 7.13
N ILE A 239 -0.89 -0.71 6.69
CA ILE A 239 0.09 -1.64 6.17
C ILE A 239 0.51 -2.65 7.26
N GLY A 240 0.52 -2.26 8.54
CA GLY A 240 0.86 -3.17 9.64
C GLY A 240 -0.10 -4.35 9.86
N SER A 241 -1.36 -4.26 9.42
CA SER A 241 -2.29 -5.41 9.39
C SER A 241 -2.14 -6.25 8.13
N HIS A 242 -1.71 -5.63 7.02
CA HIS A 242 -1.38 -6.29 5.75
C HIS A 242 -0.03 -6.99 5.77
N LEU A 243 0.86 -6.61 6.68
CA LEU A 243 2.18 -7.22 6.84
C LEU A 243 2.19 -8.18 8.01
N CYS A 244 2.91 -9.28 7.83
CA CYS A 244 3.25 -10.14 8.96
C CYS A 244 4.24 -9.40 9.88
N GLU A 245 3.71 -8.84 10.98
CA GLU A 245 4.42 -8.25 12.14
C GLU A 245 5.57 -7.27 11.84
N GLN A 246 5.31 -5.98 11.58
CA GLN A 246 6.38 -4.95 11.59
C GLN A 246 5.90 -3.55 12.04
N GLY A 247 6.54 -2.99 13.08
CA GLY A 247 6.39 -1.59 13.49
C GLY A 247 7.44 -0.63 12.90
N VAL A 248 8.32 -1.13 12.02
CA VAL A 248 9.48 -0.40 11.47
C VAL A 248 9.06 0.82 10.63
N ALA A 249 7.96 0.71 9.88
CA ALA A 249 7.50 1.81 9.05
C ALA A 249 7.09 3.04 9.86
N ILE A 250 6.39 2.85 10.98
CA ILE A 250 6.01 3.96 11.87
C ILE A 250 7.26 4.67 12.39
N GLN A 251 8.27 3.91 12.84
CA GLN A 251 9.53 4.47 13.33
C GLN A 251 10.31 5.22 12.24
N PHE A 252 10.42 4.66 11.04
CA PHE A 252 11.10 5.31 9.91
C PHE A 252 10.42 6.63 9.55
N THR A 253 9.10 6.65 9.52
CA THR A 253 8.29 7.84 9.22
C THR A 253 8.49 8.94 10.25
N LEU A 254 8.43 8.59 11.54
CA LEU A 254 8.74 9.53 12.60
C LEU A 254 10.15 10.10 12.46
N ALA A 255 11.14 9.26 12.12
CA ALA A 255 12.51 9.70 11.90
C ALA A 255 12.67 10.63 10.67
N ALA A 256 11.98 10.33 9.57
CA ALA A 256 11.96 11.18 8.37
C ALA A 256 11.34 12.55 8.67
N LEU A 257 10.24 12.58 9.42
CA LEU A 257 9.60 13.81 9.88
C LEU A 257 10.48 14.61 10.81
N ALA A 258 11.11 13.96 11.78
CA ALA A 258 12.08 14.58 12.65
C ALA A 258 13.23 15.21 11.87
N GLY A 259 13.74 14.52 10.84
CA GLY A 259 14.77 15.06 9.95
C GLY A 259 14.30 16.32 9.20
N GLY A 260 13.05 16.33 8.72
CA GLY A 260 12.46 17.50 8.07
C GLY A 260 12.20 18.69 9.01
N LEU A 261 12.01 18.44 10.30
CA LEU A 261 11.70 19.43 11.32
C LEU A 261 12.91 19.96 12.10
N LYS A 262 14.02 19.22 12.13
CA LYS A 262 15.20 19.55 12.95
C LYS A 262 15.77 20.94 12.62
N GLY A 263 15.93 21.77 13.65
CA GLY A 263 16.49 23.13 13.52
C GLY A 263 15.54 24.12 12.83
N ARG A 264 14.24 23.79 12.77
CA ARG A 264 13.20 24.65 12.24
C ARG A 264 12.26 25.07 13.36
N LYS A 265 11.86 26.34 13.33
CA LYS A 265 10.87 26.93 14.24
C LYS A 265 9.58 27.26 13.49
N PRO A 266 8.81 26.27 13.00
CA PRO A 266 7.52 26.58 12.39
C PRO A 266 6.60 27.18 13.45
N GLU A 267 5.85 28.22 13.08
CA GLU A 267 4.89 28.89 13.97
C GLU A 267 3.66 28.00 14.26
N LYS A 268 3.38 27.04 13.38
CA LYS A 268 2.27 26.07 13.48
C LYS A 268 2.78 24.65 13.25
N PRO A 269 2.07 23.64 13.77
CA PRO A 269 2.33 22.26 13.38
C PRO A 269 2.20 22.11 11.87
N PRO A 270 3.12 21.40 11.20
CA PRO A 270 2.93 21.12 9.80
C PRO A 270 1.72 20.21 9.61
N ALA A 271 0.96 20.44 8.55
CA ALA A 271 -0.11 19.52 8.17
C ALA A 271 0.49 18.19 7.74
N ILE A 272 -0.13 17.10 8.19
CA ILE A 272 0.18 15.76 7.76
C ILE A 272 -0.66 15.44 6.54
N VAL A 273 -0.01 15.17 5.41
CA VAL A 273 -0.70 14.64 4.23
C VAL A 273 -0.61 13.12 4.31
N TYR A 274 -1.69 12.47 4.76
CA TYR A 274 -1.82 11.01 4.79
C TYR A 274 -2.00 10.47 3.36
N SER A 275 -1.31 9.38 3.04
CA SER A 275 -1.48 8.69 1.76
C SER A 275 -1.83 7.23 1.97
N GLU A 276 -2.97 6.82 1.41
CA GLU A 276 -3.45 5.44 1.47
C GLU A 276 -2.47 4.47 0.82
N PRO A 277 -2.29 3.27 1.37
CA PRO A 277 -1.33 2.32 0.85
C PRO A 277 -1.88 1.52 -0.33
N ASN A 278 -1.13 1.50 -1.42
CA ASN A 278 -1.42 0.69 -2.59
C ASN A 278 -0.39 -0.43 -2.76
N LEU A 279 -0.79 -1.40 -3.57
CA LEU A 279 0.00 -2.56 -3.95
C LEU A 279 -0.03 -2.67 -5.46
N VAL A 280 1.14 -2.84 -6.06
CA VAL A 280 1.27 -3.30 -7.44
C VAL A 280 1.93 -4.66 -7.44
N ILE A 281 1.31 -5.64 -8.09
CA ILE A 281 1.83 -7.00 -8.23
C ILE A 281 2.34 -7.20 -9.64
N PHE A 282 3.51 -7.82 -9.77
CA PHE A 282 4.15 -8.20 -11.03
C PHE A 282 4.00 -9.71 -11.31
N ASP A 283 3.73 -10.49 -10.26
CA ASP A 283 3.51 -11.94 -10.35
C ASP A 283 2.06 -12.26 -10.79
N GLU A 284 1.89 -12.38 -12.10
CA GLU A 284 0.61 -12.74 -12.73
C GLU A 284 0.09 -14.11 -12.26
N LEU A 285 0.96 -15.07 -11.97
CA LEU A 285 0.53 -16.40 -11.53
C LEU A 285 -0.13 -16.33 -10.15
N ALA A 286 0.40 -15.50 -9.25
CA ALA A 286 -0.20 -15.25 -7.95
C ALA A 286 -1.52 -14.50 -8.04
N VAL A 287 -1.62 -13.48 -8.91
CA VAL A 287 -2.87 -12.74 -9.11
C VAL A 287 -3.95 -13.63 -9.72
N ALA A 288 -3.55 -14.49 -10.66
CA ALA A 288 -4.43 -15.42 -11.36
C ALA A 288 -4.71 -16.70 -10.60
N GLY A 289 -4.22 -16.85 -9.37
CA GLY A 289 -4.42 -18.04 -8.55
C GLY A 289 -3.81 -19.33 -9.13
N LYS A 290 -2.84 -19.24 -10.03
CA LYS A 290 -2.19 -20.40 -10.69
C LYS A 290 -1.07 -21.02 -9.85
N ASP A 291 -0.47 -20.25 -8.94
CA ASP A 291 0.57 -20.74 -8.02
C ASP A 291 0.07 -20.95 -6.58
N ARG A 292 -1.05 -20.34 -6.22
CA ARG A 292 -1.68 -20.40 -4.91
C ARG A 292 -3.18 -20.07 -5.02
N PRO A 293 -4.01 -20.55 -4.09
CA PRO A 293 -5.41 -20.19 -4.04
C PRO A 293 -5.66 -18.68 -3.89
N VAL A 294 -6.64 -18.17 -4.64
CA VAL A 294 -7.18 -16.81 -4.51
C VAL A 294 -8.67 -16.90 -4.22
N PHE A 295 -9.12 -16.09 -3.27
CA PHE A 295 -10.53 -15.91 -2.95
C PHE A 295 -11.00 -14.57 -3.47
N TYR A 296 -12.16 -14.56 -4.13
CA TYR A 296 -12.74 -13.33 -4.66
C TYR A 296 -14.06 -12.98 -3.98
N GLY A 297 -14.26 -11.69 -3.72
CA GLY A 297 -15.55 -11.10 -3.41
C GLY A 297 -15.84 -9.95 -4.38
N ILE A 298 -17.08 -9.82 -4.83
CA ILE A 298 -17.53 -8.72 -5.67
C ILE A 298 -18.66 -8.00 -4.94
N TYR A 299 -18.57 -6.68 -4.89
CA TYR A 299 -19.57 -5.82 -4.27
C TYR A 299 -19.94 -4.70 -5.22
N ASN A 300 -21.17 -4.21 -5.11
CA ASN A 300 -21.53 -2.98 -5.77
C ASN A 300 -20.76 -1.81 -5.14
N LEU A 301 -20.44 -0.80 -5.95
CA LEU A 301 -19.69 0.35 -5.46
C LEU A 301 -20.45 1.14 -4.37
N ASN A 302 -21.79 1.14 -4.40
CA ASN A 302 -22.63 1.75 -3.37
C ASN A 302 -22.62 0.98 -2.02
N GLU A 303 -22.02 -0.21 -1.97
CA GLU A 303 -21.84 -1.00 -0.75
C GLU A 303 -20.47 -0.72 -0.09
N ALA A 304 -19.68 0.24 -0.60
CA ALA A 304 -18.31 0.49 -0.14
C ALA A 304 -18.20 0.69 1.38
N GLU A 305 -19.08 1.49 1.98
CA GLU A 305 -19.07 1.75 3.42
C GLU A 305 -19.35 0.47 4.22
N LEU A 306 -20.30 -0.36 3.77
CA LEU A 306 -20.56 -1.65 4.39
C LEU A 306 -19.33 -2.58 4.30
N VAL A 307 -18.62 -2.57 3.16
CA VAL A 307 -17.39 -3.36 2.98
C VAL A 307 -16.29 -2.85 3.91
N LYS A 308 -16.13 -1.53 4.08
CA LYS A 308 -15.18 -0.92 5.04
C LYS A 308 -15.47 -1.32 6.48
N GLU A 309 -16.72 -1.21 6.90
CA GLU A 309 -17.16 -1.56 8.26
C GLU A 309 -16.90 -3.05 8.57
N ARG A 310 -17.21 -3.93 7.62
CA ARG A 310 -17.04 -5.39 7.76
C ARG A 310 -15.60 -5.85 7.67
N ASP A 311 -14.82 -5.18 6.84
CA ASP A 311 -13.38 -5.36 6.84
C ASP A 311 -12.87 -5.12 8.26
N GLY A 312 -13.20 -3.98 8.87
CA GLY A 312 -12.94 -3.69 10.29
C GLY A 312 -11.55 -3.07 10.53
N ARG A 313 -10.87 -2.66 9.45
CA ARG A 313 -9.58 -1.94 9.46
C ARG A 313 -9.72 -0.44 9.61
N GLU A 314 -10.91 0.12 9.42
CA GLU A 314 -11.17 1.58 9.51
C GLU A 314 -10.68 2.18 10.84
N GLY A 315 -10.85 1.45 11.95
CA GLY A 315 -10.42 1.86 13.29
C GLY A 315 -8.92 1.66 13.58
N LEU A 316 -8.15 1.13 12.64
CA LEU A 316 -6.71 0.93 12.84
C LEU A 316 -5.89 2.17 12.52
N LYS A 317 -6.45 3.19 11.82
CA LYS A 317 -5.81 4.48 11.50
C LYS A 317 -5.14 5.11 12.74
N HIS A 318 -3.82 5.27 12.70
CA HIS A 318 -2.98 5.80 13.76
C HIS A 318 -2.71 7.24 13.39
N GLN A 319 -3.07 8.13 14.30
CA GLN A 319 -2.83 9.55 14.10
C GLN A 319 -1.45 9.89 14.67
N ILE A 320 -0.65 10.57 13.86
CA ILE A 320 0.56 11.23 14.37
C ILE A 320 0.12 12.56 14.98
N LEU A 321 0.43 12.72 16.26
CA LEU A 321 0.14 13.90 17.06
C LEU A 321 1.44 14.69 17.31
N TYR A 322 1.32 16.01 17.34
CA TYR A 322 2.41 16.93 17.65
C TYR A 322 2.20 17.59 19.01
N ALA A 323 3.29 17.72 19.77
CA ALA A 323 3.36 18.64 20.90
C ALA A 323 4.63 19.51 20.79
N TYR A 324 4.49 20.79 21.12
CA TYR A 324 5.58 21.78 21.02
C TYR A 324 5.97 22.31 22.40
N ASP A 325 7.26 22.42 22.62
CA ASP A 325 7.93 23.17 23.69
C ASP A 325 8.71 24.35 23.05
N GLN A 326 9.20 25.31 23.83
CA GLN A 326 10.17 26.32 23.38
C GLN A 326 11.41 25.70 22.68
N ASP A 327 11.87 24.54 23.14
CA ASP A 327 13.13 23.92 22.67
C ASP A 327 12.94 22.59 21.91
N GLU A 328 11.74 22.00 21.94
CA GLU A 328 11.51 20.62 21.47
C GLU A 328 10.19 20.46 20.70
N ILE A 329 10.19 19.56 19.70
CA ILE A 329 9.01 19.02 19.03
C ILE A 329 8.89 17.54 19.42
N THR A 330 7.77 17.17 20.01
CA THR A 330 7.42 15.78 20.31
C THR A 330 6.44 15.26 19.27
N LEU A 331 6.80 14.14 18.64
CA LEU A 331 5.97 13.37 17.72
C LEU A 331 5.48 12.12 18.46
N PHE A 332 4.17 11.87 18.44
CA PHE A 332 3.56 10.71 19.09
C PHE A 332 2.60 10.01 18.13
N VAL A 333 2.55 8.67 18.20
CA VAL A 333 1.56 7.86 17.48
C VAL A 333 0.70 7.14 18.51
N ASP A 334 -0.60 7.43 18.51
CA ASP A 334 -1.55 6.73 19.39
C ASP A 334 -2.10 5.48 18.72
N GLY A 335 -1.92 4.34 19.39
CA GLY A 335 -2.46 3.07 18.93
C GLY A 335 -2.43 2.03 20.06
N PRO A 336 -3.43 1.13 20.15
CA PRO A 336 -3.49 0.13 21.21
C PRO A 336 -2.33 -0.87 21.16
N LYS A 337 -1.65 -0.98 20.01
CA LYS A 337 -0.58 -1.95 19.75
C LYS A 337 0.83 -1.35 19.79
N TYR A 338 0.98 -0.04 19.56
CA TYR A 338 2.27 0.61 19.43
C TYR A 338 2.27 2.00 20.06
N LYS A 339 3.23 2.27 20.96
CA LYS A 339 3.49 3.61 21.48
C LYS A 339 4.87 4.05 21.01
N TYR A 340 4.90 4.94 20.03
CA TYR A 340 6.14 5.56 19.56
C TYR A 340 6.18 7.02 19.97
N LEU A 341 7.30 7.42 20.57
CA LEU A 341 7.57 8.78 20.99
C LEU A 341 8.92 9.19 20.40
N LEU A 342 8.95 10.29 19.65
CA LEU A 342 10.18 10.86 19.14
C LEU A 342 10.26 12.35 19.51
N LYS A 343 11.38 12.73 20.11
CA LYS A 343 11.68 14.10 20.54
C LYS A 343 12.75 14.70 19.62
N VAL A 344 12.50 15.89 19.12
CA VAL A 344 13.33 16.56 18.11
C VAL A 344 13.64 17.98 18.59
N PRO A 345 14.91 18.41 18.59
CA PRO A 345 15.25 19.80 18.91
C PRO A 345 14.65 20.78 17.88
N ARG A 346 14.09 21.90 18.36
CA ARG A 346 13.58 23.00 17.52
C ARG A 346 14.68 23.83 16.90
#